data_AF-A0A7J9AI80-F1
#
_entry.id   AF-A0A7J9AI80-F1
#
_cell.length_a   1.000
_cell.length_b   1.000
_cell.length_c   1.000
_cell.angle_alpha   90.00
_cell.angle_beta   90.00
_cell.angle_gamma   90.00
#
_symmetry.space_group_name_H-M   'P 1'
#
loop_
_entity.id
_entity.type
_entity.pdbx_description
1 polymer ?
#
loop_
_entity_poly.entity_id
_entity_poly.type
_entity_poly.pdbx_seq_one_letter_code
_entity_poly.pdbx_strand_id
1 'polypeptide(L)'
;IPSQLSTAAEIAFSDLSQAYNDALPGHEKRNLAGELMPEILPVLKDKIKESSIDKSDETDEFSAASARAPVGFAILAAYQFRWFVSQIEYPDLGKMIILVVPCALTCLDHWSPEVKGQGMISFIHVAKNVKAVELDSYGDVILDACCQNIASEDEIWQYVVEMSVLLVTCIQRDNPRSLWFEKMLNEMLSHLERQPRNKERRIAWLKLIEPIFNSIGLLILAHIRRIFPLFFQWMHVDDDETILLVLKRVQTVVRLTWLRHTPYVERLLDELVVLFKEAALRKARETIRTDIRNLLIMLQQCKGLQFERAWNKHQDDPNLTSLACNLSASRE
;
A
#
# COMPACT_ATOMS: atom_id res chain seq x y z
N ILE A 1 -10.03 19.47 9.96
CA ILE A 1 -10.76 19.94 11.17
C ILE A 1 -9.77 20.71 12.04
N PRO A 2 -10.10 21.91 12.55
CA PRO A 2 -9.23 22.67 13.45
C PRO A 2 -8.80 21.86 14.68
N SER A 3 -7.52 21.92 15.04
CA SER A 3 -6.94 21.11 16.13
C SER A 3 -7.67 21.28 17.47
N GLN A 4 -8.03 22.52 17.82
CA GLN A 4 -8.75 22.84 19.05
C GLN A 4 -10.12 22.15 19.14
N LEU A 5 -10.84 22.04 18.02
CA LEU A 5 -12.13 21.35 17.99
C LEU A 5 -11.97 19.83 18.11
N SER A 6 -10.91 19.27 17.52
CA SER A 6 -10.58 17.84 17.68
C SER A 6 -10.30 17.52 19.15
N THR A 7 -9.45 18.32 19.81
CA THR A 7 -9.12 18.12 21.24
C THR A 7 -10.34 18.28 22.13
N ALA A 8 -11.20 19.28 21.88
CA ALA A 8 -12.42 19.47 22.65
C ALA A 8 -13.39 18.28 22.49
N ALA A 9 -13.53 17.74 21.28
CA ALA A 9 -14.36 16.57 21.03
C ALA A 9 -13.81 15.30 21.71
N GLU A 10 -12.49 15.10 21.69
CA GLU A 10 -11.82 13.99 22.39
C GLU A 10 -12.03 14.06 23.90
N ILE A 11 -11.90 15.24 24.51
CA ILE A 11 -12.16 15.45 25.94
C ILE A 11 -13.63 15.15 26.26
N ALA A 12 -14.56 15.72 25.50
CA ALA A 12 -15.99 15.50 25.73
C ALA A 12 -16.39 14.03 25.61
N PHE A 13 -15.81 13.29 24.64
CA PHE A 13 -16.07 11.87 24.51
C PHE A 13 -15.42 11.05 25.62
N SER A 14 -14.22 11.43 26.08
CA SER A 14 -13.56 10.81 27.23
C SER A 14 -14.41 10.95 28.49
N ASP A 15 -14.93 12.16 28.75
CA ASP A 15 -15.79 12.44 29.90
C ASP A 15 -17.10 11.63 29.82
N LEU A 16 -17.71 11.55 28.62
CA LEU A 16 -18.91 10.74 28.39
C LEU A 16 -18.63 9.25 28.61
N SER A 17 -17.50 8.74 28.12
CA SER A 17 -17.07 7.36 28.29
C SER A 17 -16.83 7.02 29.76
N GLN A 18 -16.24 7.95 30.51
CA GLN A 18 -16.05 7.79 31.94
C GLN A 18 -17.39 7.73 32.67
N ALA A 19 -18.28 8.70 32.43
CA ALA A 19 -19.61 8.73 33.04
C ALA A 19 -20.44 7.49 32.70
N TYR A 20 -20.33 6.99 31.46
CA TYR A 20 -20.96 5.74 31.04
C TYR A 20 -20.46 4.54 31.84
N ASN A 21 -19.13 4.40 31.99
CA ASN A 21 -18.55 3.29 32.73
C ASN A 21 -18.82 3.37 34.24
N ASP A 22 -18.85 4.58 34.83
CA ASP A 22 -19.19 4.77 36.24
C ASP A 22 -20.64 4.38 36.56
N ALA A 23 -21.52 4.41 35.56
CA ALA A 23 -22.92 4.02 35.68
C ALA A 23 -23.18 2.50 35.51
N LEU A 24 -22.20 1.74 35.03
CA LEU A 24 -22.36 0.29 34.80
C LEU A 24 -22.25 -0.51 36.11
N PRO A 25 -23.13 -1.51 36.34
CA PRO A 25 -23.05 -2.37 37.51
C PRO A 25 -21.87 -3.36 37.39
N GLY A 26 -20.99 -3.35 38.39
CA GLY A 26 -19.77 -4.17 38.41
C GLY A 26 -18.58 -3.46 37.76
N HIS A 27 -17.36 -3.88 38.07
CA HIS A 27 -16.12 -3.29 37.50
C HIS A 27 -15.91 -3.60 35.99
N GLU A 28 -16.98 -3.88 35.23
CA GLU A 28 -16.92 -4.06 33.78
C GLU A 28 -16.67 -2.71 33.11
N LYS A 29 -15.54 -2.59 32.39
CA LYS A 29 -15.30 -1.45 31.51
C LYS A 29 -15.66 -1.84 30.08
N ARG A 30 -16.53 -1.06 29.44
CA ARG A 30 -16.94 -1.24 28.05
C ARG A 30 -16.43 -0.10 27.19
N ASN A 31 -16.15 -0.41 25.93
CA ASN A 31 -15.79 0.60 24.94
C ASN A 31 -17.05 1.30 24.44
N LEU A 32 -17.32 2.50 24.95
CA LEU A 32 -18.49 3.29 24.56
C LEU A 32 -18.59 3.50 23.04
N ALA A 33 -17.47 3.70 22.34
CA ALA A 33 -17.49 3.87 20.90
C ALA A 33 -18.05 2.62 20.20
N GLY A 34 -17.67 1.43 20.66
CA GLY A 34 -18.20 0.16 20.14
C GLY A 34 -19.67 -0.07 20.43
N GLU A 35 -20.14 0.31 21.62
CA GLU A 35 -21.56 0.20 21.97
C GLU A 35 -22.43 1.12 21.10
N LEU A 36 -21.91 2.28 20.69
CA LEU A 36 -22.64 3.23 19.85
C LEU A 36 -22.59 2.92 18.35
N MET A 37 -21.65 2.08 17.89
CA MET A 37 -21.48 1.80 16.45
C MET A 37 -22.75 1.27 15.76
N PRO A 38 -23.53 0.35 16.33
CA PRO A 38 -24.76 -0.16 15.71
C PRO A 38 -25.79 0.93 15.38
N GLU A 39 -25.84 1.99 16.19
CA GLU A 39 -26.77 3.10 15.98
C GLU A 39 -26.18 4.16 15.05
N ILE A 40 -24.88 4.44 15.18
CA ILE A 40 -24.24 5.57 14.50
C ILE A 40 -23.81 5.23 13.07
N LEU A 41 -23.22 4.06 12.83
CA LEU A 41 -22.68 3.72 11.51
C LEU A 41 -23.72 3.72 10.39
N PRO A 42 -24.94 3.20 10.58
CA PRO A 42 -26.00 3.31 9.58
C PRO A 42 -26.32 4.76 9.22
N VAL A 43 -26.42 5.64 10.22
CA VAL A 43 -26.69 7.08 10.02
C VAL A 43 -25.56 7.74 9.24
N LEU A 44 -24.31 7.47 9.59
CA LEU A 44 -23.15 8.00 8.88
C LEU A 44 -23.10 7.51 7.43
N LYS A 45 -23.38 6.22 7.20
CA LYS A 45 -23.45 5.63 5.86
C LYS A 45 -24.50 6.35 5.01
N ASP A 46 -25.70 6.56 5.55
CA ASP A 46 -26.78 7.25 4.84
C ASP A 46 -26.37 8.70 4.49
N LYS A 47 -25.72 9.41 5.42
CA LYS A 47 -25.18 10.76 5.18
C LYS A 47 -24.10 10.81 4.11
N ILE A 48 -23.25 9.80 4.01
CA ILE A 48 -22.26 9.71 2.94
C ILE A 48 -22.95 9.42 1.60
N LYS A 49 -23.99 8.57 1.60
CA LYS A 49 -24.73 8.20 0.40
C LYS A 49 -25.55 9.37 -0.17
N GLU A 50 -26.08 10.26 0.67
CA GLU A 50 -26.88 11.43 0.23
C GLU A 50 -26.20 12.33 -0.81
N SER A 51 -24.86 12.41 -0.83
CA SER A 51 -24.10 13.19 -1.82
C SER A 51 -23.37 12.34 -2.87
N SER A 52 -23.55 11.02 -2.84
CA SER A 52 -22.96 10.10 -3.83
C SER A 52 -23.69 10.21 -5.18
N ILE A 53 -22.99 9.87 -6.28
CA ILE A 53 -23.56 9.85 -7.62
C ILE A 53 -23.92 8.38 -7.91
N ASP A 54 -25.22 8.09 -8.01
CA ASP A 54 -25.64 6.74 -8.39
C ASP A 54 -25.41 6.55 -9.90
N LYS A 55 -24.66 5.51 -10.28
CA LYS A 55 -24.32 5.24 -11.70
C LYS A 55 -25.54 4.82 -12.52
N SER A 56 -26.69 4.57 -11.89
CA SER A 56 -27.97 4.26 -12.54
C SER A 56 -28.72 5.49 -13.05
N ASP A 57 -28.34 6.71 -12.61
CA ASP A 57 -29.14 7.92 -12.80
C ASP A 57 -28.65 8.78 -13.98
N GLU A 58 -28.32 8.15 -15.11
CA GLU A 58 -27.90 8.85 -16.35
C GLU A 58 -29.04 9.70 -16.98
N THR A 59 -30.25 9.65 -16.45
CA THR A 59 -31.43 10.33 -17.04
C THR A 59 -31.72 11.72 -16.47
N ASP A 60 -31.01 12.19 -15.43
CA ASP A 60 -31.36 13.44 -14.73
C ASP A 60 -30.16 14.33 -14.34
N GLU A 61 -29.08 14.32 -15.15
CA GLU A 61 -27.83 15.06 -14.87
C GLU A 61 -28.02 16.56 -14.62
N PHE A 62 -29.06 17.19 -15.21
CA PHE A 62 -29.26 18.65 -15.12
C PHE A 62 -30.11 19.12 -13.93
N SER A 63 -31.01 18.27 -13.39
CA SER A 63 -31.87 18.64 -12.24
C SER A 63 -31.26 18.23 -10.90
N ALA A 64 -30.38 17.22 -10.88
CA ALA A 64 -29.78 16.68 -9.66
C ALA A 64 -28.68 17.58 -9.05
N ALA A 65 -28.02 18.43 -9.84
CA ALA A 65 -26.91 19.26 -9.36
C ALA A 65 -27.32 20.31 -8.31
N SER A 66 -28.57 20.79 -8.32
CA SER A 66 -29.08 21.81 -7.39
C SER A 66 -29.76 21.26 -6.12
N ALA A 67 -30.04 19.96 -6.05
CA ALA A 67 -30.74 19.31 -4.93
C ALA A 67 -29.84 18.40 -4.06
N ARG A 68 -28.54 18.29 -4.39
CA ARG A 68 -27.60 17.42 -3.67
C ARG A 68 -27.26 17.97 -2.29
N ALA A 69 -27.23 17.08 -1.30
CA ALA A 69 -26.70 17.41 0.02
C ALA A 69 -25.26 17.93 -0.13
N PRO A 70 -24.88 19.02 0.57
CA PRO A 70 -23.52 19.53 0.53
C PRO A 70 -22.48 18.44 0.83
N VAL A 71 -21.47 18.30 -0.03
CA VAL A 71 -20.38 17.31 0.13
C VAL A 71 -19.67 17.41 1.48
N GLY A 72 -19.66 18.60 2.09
CA GLY A 72 -19.12 18.82 3.44
C GLY A 72 -19.74 17.93 4.51
N PHE A 73 -21.02 17.56 4.36
CA PHE A 73 -21.67 16.62 5.29
C PHE A 73 -21.16 15.19 5.12
N ALA A 74 -20.97 14.72 3.88
CA ALA A 74 -20.37 13.41 3.63
C ALA A 74 -18.91 13.36 4.08
N ILE A 75 -18.14 14.44 3.88
CA ILE A 75 -16.78 14.55 4.40
C ILE A 75 -16.80 14.41 5.92
N LEU A 76 -17.63 15.21 6.62
CA LEU A 76 -17.73 15.14 8.09
C LEU A 76 -18.14 13.73 8.56
N ALA A 77 -19.14 13.14 7.93
CA ALA A 77 -19.61 11.79 8.25
C ALA A 77 -18.52 10.73 8.04
N ALA A 78 -17.73 10.84 6.98
CA ALA A 78 -16.61 9.92 6.71
C ALA A 78 -15.48 10.06 7.74
N TYR A 79 -15.17 11.30 8.19
CA TYR A 79 -14.23 11.53 9.29
C TYR A 79 -14.74 10.93 10.62
N GLN A 80 -16.02 11.11 10.94
CA GLN A 80 -16.64 10.51 12.12
C GLN A 80 -16.61 8.99 12.03
N PHE A 81 -16.96 8.42 10.88
CA PHE A 81 -16.92 6.99 10.62
C PHE A 81 -15.53 6.41 10.89
N ARG A 82 -14.48 6.99 10.25
CA ARG A 82 -13.10 6.58 10.49
C ARG A 82 -12.75 6.65 11.97
N TRP A 83 -13.12 7.73 12.65
CA TRP A 83 -12.81 7.92 14.07
C TRP A 83 -13.40 6.80 14.93
N PHE A 84 -14.68 6.47 14.74
CA PHE A 84 -15.34 5.35 15.45
C PHE A 84 -14.65 4.02 15.20
N VAL A 85 -14.36 3.69 13.94
CA VAL A 85 -13.66 2.45 13.57
C VAL A 85 -12.28 2.38 14.22
N SER A 86 -11.58 3.51 14.32
CA SER A 86 -10.23 3.58 14.91
C SER A 86 -10.22 3.46 16.44
N GLN A 87 -11.37 3.59 17.12
CA GLN A 87 -11.45 3.44 18.58
C GLN A 87 -11.51 1.98 19.04
N ILE A 88 -11.64 1.03 18.11
CA ILE A 88 -11.85 -0.38 18.43
C ILE A 88 -10.77 -1.21 17.76
N GLU A 89 -10.15 -2.08 18.55
CA GLU A 89 -9.10 -2.98 18.10
C GLU A 89 -9.57 -4.44 18.17
N TYR A 90 -8.65 -5.36 17.88
CA TYR A 90 -8.86 -6.78 18.07
C TYR A 90 -9.12 -7.09 19.57
N PRO A 91 -10.11 -7.95 19.91
CA PRO A 91 -10.95 -8.76 19.03
C PRO A 91 -12.32 -8.17 18.71
N ASP A 92 -12.69 -7.03 19.28
CA ASP A 92 -14.07 -6.54 19.21
C ASP A 92 -14.44 -5.95 17.85
N LEU A 93 -13.46 -5.42 17.11
CA LEU A 93 -13.69 -4.90 15.75
C LEU A 93 -14.20 -5.98 14.80
N GLY A 94 -13.76 -7.23 14.95
CA GLY A 94 -14.20 -8.36 14.12
C GLY A 94 -15.70 -8.62 14.21
N LYS A 95 -16.30 -8.41 15.39
CA LYS A 95 -17.75 -8.54 15.62
C LYS A 95 -18.57 -7.46 14.90
N MET A 96 -17.94 -6.33 14.59
CA MET A 96 -18.59 -5.15 14.00
C MET A 96 -18.43 -5.07 12.48
N ILE A 97 -17.77 -6.04 11.85
CA ILE A 97 -17.40 -5.97 10.43
C ILE A 97 -18.61 -5.87 9.50
N ILE A 98 -19.74 -6.45 9.90
CA ILE A 98 -21.03 -6.36 9.19
C ILE A 98 -21.57 -4.93 9.10
N LEU A 99 -21.17 -4.06 10.01
CA LEU A 99 -21.52 -2.63 9.99
C LEU A 99 -20.42 -1.81 9.30
N VAL A 100 -19.15 -2.13 9.59
CA VAL A 100 -17.99 -1.37 9.11
C VAL A 100 -17.79 -1.51 7.61
N VAL A 101 -17.84 -2.73 7.07
CA VAL A 101 -17.53 -2.98 5.65
C VAL A 101 -18.50 -2.25 4.72
N PRO A 102 -19.83 -2.34 4.89
CA PRO A 102 -20.75 -1.62 4.01
C PRO A 102 -20.57 -0.10 4.06
N CYS A 103 -20.26 0.47 5.23
CA CYS A 103 -20.01 1.91 5.36
C CYS A 103 -18.70 2.32 4.69
N ALA A 104 -17.63 1.54 4.88
CA ALA A 104 -16.34 1.77 4.22
C ALA A 104 -16.45 1.65 2.69
N LEU A 105 -17.17 0.65 2.18
CA LEU A 105 -17.46 0.53 0.74
C LEU A 105 -18.21 1.75 0.21
N THR A 106 -19.21 2.25 0.95
CA THR A 106 -19.94 3.47 0.59
C THR A 106 -19.00 4.68 0.51
N CYS A 107 -17.99 4.76 1.38
CA CYS A 107 -16.95 5.79 1.27
C CYS A 107 -16.11 5.64 -0.01
N LEU A 108 -15.73 4.41 -0.37
CA LEU A 108 -14.92 4.12 -1.55
C LEU A 108 -15.64 4.40 -2.88
N ASP A 109 -16.97 4.22 -2.90
CA ASP A 109 -17.81 4.50 -4.06
C ASP A 109 -18.08 6.00 -4.26
N HIS A 110 -17.81 6.82 -3.24
CA HIS A 110 -18.05 8.26 -3.29
C HIS A 110 -17.06 8.97 -4.24
N TRP A 111 -17.49 9.99 -4.97
CA TRP A 111 -16.64 10.68 -5.97
C TRP A 111 -15.55 11.58 -5.35
N SER A 112 -15.77 12.16 -4.16
CA SER A 112 -14.77 12.99 -3.45
C SER A 112 -13.58 12.16 -2.93
N PRO A 113 -12.34 12.54 -3.27
CA PRO A 113 -11.13 11.89 -2.76
C PRO A 113 -11.03 11.90 -1.23
N GLU A 114 -11.50 12.97 -0.57
CA GLU A 114 -11.45 13.09 0.88
C GLU A 114 -12.31 12.04 1.58
N VAL A 115 -13.52 11.78 1.05
CA VAL A 115 -14.42 10.73 1.54
C VAL A 115 -13.79 9.36 1.31
N LYS A 116 -13.30 9.10 0.09
CA LYS A 116 -12.60 7.85 -0.25
C LYS A 116 -11.43 7.59 0.69
N GLY A 117 -10.60 8.60 0.94
CA GLY A 117 -9.44 8.52 1.80
C GLY A 117 -9.79 8.07 3.22
N GLN A 118 -10.88 8.58 3.81
CA GLN A 118 -11.33 8.12 5.13
C GLN A 118 -11.82 6.66 5.11
N GLY A 119 -12.50 6.24 4.03
CA GLY A 119 -12.87 4.85 3.80
C GLY A 119 -11.64 3.93 3.72
N MET A 120 -10.61 4.34 2.97
CA MET A 120 -9.36 3.59 2.83
C MET A 120 -8.62 3.45 4.17
N ILE A 121 -8.52 4.53 4.95
CA ILE A 121 -7.89 4.49 6.27
C ILE A 121 -8.66 3.54 7.21
N SER A 122 -9.99 3.53 7.13
CA SER A 122 -10.82 2.62 7.92
C SER A 122 -10.57 1.17 7.52
N PHE A 123 -10.46 0.86 6.23
CA PHE A 123 -10.09 -0.48 5.75
C PHE A 123 -8.67 -0.89 6.13
N ILE A 124 -7.71 0.03 6.13
CA ILE A 124 -6.35 -0.21 6.61
C ILE A 124 -6.38 -0.61 8.09
N HIS A 125 -7.19 0.09 8.91
CA HIS A 125 -7.36 -0.24 10.32
C HIS A 125 -7.99 -1.62 10.50
N VAL A 126 -9.05 -1.93 9.74
CA VAL A 126 -9.68 -3.26 9.70
C VAL A 126 -8.66 -4.33 9.36
N ALA A 127 -7.89 -4.18 8.28
CA ALA A 127 -6.92 -5.17 7.84
C ALA A 127 -5.82 -5.45 8.88
N LYS A 128 -5.51 -4.49 9.76
CA LYS A 128 -4.52 -4.62 10.84
C LYS A 128 -5.09 -5.22 12.13
N ASN A 129 -6.41 -5.16 12.34
CA ASN A 129 -7.07 -5.47 13.62
C ASN A 129 -8.14 -6.57 13.56
N VAL A 130 -8.36 -7.16 12.39
CA VAL A 130 -9.38 -8.19 12.17
C VAL A 130 -8.74 -9.46 11.64
N LYS A 131 -9.26 -10.63 12.02
CA LYS A 131 -8.78 -11.90 11.48
C LYS A 131 -9.31 -12.10 10.05
N ALA A 132 -8.50 -12.68 9.18
CA ALA A 132 -8.89 -12.99 7.80
C ALA A 132 -10.25 -13.70 7.68
N VAL A 133 -10.53 -14.66 8.56
CA VAL A 133 -11.81 -15.42 8.57
C VAL A 133 -13.05 -14.55 8.75
N GLU A 134 -12.92 -13.40 9.41
CA GLU A 134 -14.03 -12.45 9.63
C GLU A 134 -14.33 -11.66 8.34
N LEU A 135 -13.36 -11.56 7.42
CA LEU A 135 -13.47 -10.90 6.12
C LEU A 135 -13.92 -11.84 4.99
N ASP A 136 -13.90 -13.16 5.19
CA ASP A 136 -14.15 -14.15 4.13
C ASP A 136 -15.46 -13.88 3.37
N SER A 137 -16.53 -13.52 4.08
CA SER A 137 -17.85 -13.24 3.49
C SER A 137 -17.89 -11.99 2.60
N TYR A 138 -16.96 -11.06 2.78
CA TYR A 138 -16.85 -9.82 2.03
C TYR A 138 -15.66 -9.81 1.05
N GLY A 139 -14.86 -10.87 1.03
CA GLY A 139 -13.55 -10.89 0.41
C GLY A 139 -13.55 -10.36 -1.03
N ASP A 140 -14.38 -10.94 -1.90
CA ASP A 140 -14.42 -10.55 -3.31
C ASP A 140 -14.93 -9.12 -3.52
N VAL A 141 -15.92 -8.68 -2.75
CA VAL A 141 -16.49 -7.32 -2.86
C VAL A 141 -15.46 -6.27 -2.45
N ILE A 142 -14.73 -6.54 -1.37
CA ILE A 142 -13.67 -5.66 -0.89
C ILE A 142 -12.53 -5.60 -1.91
N LEU A 143 -12.10 -6.74 -2.45
CA LEU A 143 -10.98 -6.78 -3.41
C LEU A 143 -11.36 -6.15 -4.75
N ASP A 144 -12.62 -6.24 -5.17
CA ASP A 144 -13.10 -5.52 -6.34
C ASP A 144 -13.09 -4.02 -6.11
N ALA A 145 -13.59 -3.54 -4.97
CA ALA A 145 -13.55 -2.12 -4.60
C ALA A 145 -12.11 -1.59 -4.53
N CYS A 146 -11.16 -2.38 -4.02
CA CYS A 146 -9.74 -2.07 -4.09
C CYS A 146 -9.28 -1.86 -5.53
N CYS A 147 -9.58 -2.79 -6.44
CA CYS A 147 -9.16 -2.68 -7.84
C CYS A 147 -9.73 -1.43 -8.53
N GLN A 148 -11.02 -1.15 -8.33
CA GLN A 148 -11.69 0.01 -8.90
C GLN A 148 -11.07 1.34 -8.42
N ASN A 149 -10.56 1.38 -7.19
CA ASN A 149 -9.97 2.58 -6.60
C ASN A 149 -8.47 2.75 -6.88
N ILE A 150 -7.82 1.82 -7.57
CA ILE A 150 -6.42 2.00 -8.00
C ILE A 150 -6.29 3.18 -8.98
N ALA A 151 -7.34 3.49 -9.74
CA ALA A 151 -7.35 4.65 -10.64
C ALA A 151 -7.55 6.01 -9.95
N SER A 152 -7.38 6.10 -8.62
CA SER A 152 -7.64 7.33 -7.87
C SER A 152 -6.58 8.43 -8.07
N GLU A 153 -6.96 9.63 -7.60
CA GLU A 153 -6.13 10.84 -7.55
C GLU A 153 -4.85 10.65 -6.72
N ASP A 154 -3.85 11.49 -7.00
CA ASP A 154 -2.52 11.43 -6.38
C ASP A 154 -2.57 11.55 -4.85
N GLU A 155 -3.46 12.40 -4.33
CA GLU A 155 -3.59 12.73 -2.90
C GLU A 155 -3.93 11.52 -2.02
N ILE A 156 -4.64 10.54 -2.57
CA ILE A 156 -5.06 9.34 -1.85
C ILE A 156 -4.32 8.08 -2.28
N TRP A 157 -3.39 8.19 -3.23
CA TRP A 157 -2.66 7.05 -3.78
C TRP A 157 -1.93 6.23 -2.73
N GLN A 158 -1.33 6.86 -1.71
CA GLN A 158 -0.69 6.12 -0.63
C GLN A 158 -1.68 5.20 0.11
N TYR A 159 -2.88 5.70 0.41
CA TYR A 159 -3.91 4.92 1.10
C TYR A 159 -4.48 3.83 0.20
N VAL A 160 -4.63 4.11 -1.10
CA VAL A 160 -5.02 3.10 -2.10
C VAL A 160 -4.05 1.93 -2.06
N VAL A 161 -2.74 2.19 -2.20
CA VAL A 161 -1.73 1.12 -2.22
C VAL A 161 -1.70 0.36 -0.90
N GLU A 162 -1.71 1.05 0.24
CA GLU A 162 -1.64 0.42 1.55
C GLU A 162 -2.87 -0.47 1.80
N MET A 163 -4.07 0.07 1.57
CA MET A 163 -5.35 -0.65 1.70
C MET A 163 -5.35 -1.90 0.81
N SER A 164 -5.05 -1.73 -0.48
CA SER A 164 -5.01 -2.79 -1.47
C SER A 164 -4.07 -3.92 -1.05
N VAL A 165 -2.81 -3.59 -0.71
CA VAL A 165 -1.80 -4.58 -0.29
C VAL A 165 -2.26 -5.33 0.95
N LEU A 166 -2.70 -4.62 1.98
CA LEU A 166 -3.09 -5.24 3.25
C LEU A 166 -4.30 -6.16 3.08
N LEU A 167 -5.32 -5.72 2.35
CA LEU A 167 -6.54 -6.50 2.19
C LEU A 167 -6.33 -7.75 1.33
N VAL A 168 -5.61 -7.66 0.20
CA VAL A 168 -5.35 -8.88 -0.59
C VAL A 168 -4.49 -9.87 0.16
N THR A 169 -3.48 -9.38 0.89
CA THR A 169 -2.55 -10.28 1.59
C THR A 169 -3.22 -10.89 2.82
N CYS A 170 -4.21 -10.21 3.40
CA CYS A 170 -5.05 -10.75 4.47
C CYS A 170 -6.08 -11.77 3.94
N ILE A 171 -6.88 -11.40 2.94
CA ILE A 171 -7.99 -12.21 2.43
C ILE A 171 -7.48 -13.42 1.62
N GLN A 172 -6.42 -13.24 0.82
CA GLN A 172 -5.88 -14.29 -0.07
C GLN A 172 -4.61 -14.94 0.50
N ARG A 173 -4.37 -14.83 1.81
CA ARG A 173 -3.13 -15.28 2.48
C ARG A 173 -2.77 -16.74 2.18
N ASP A 174 -3.78 -17.60 2.09
CA ASP A 174 -3.65 -19.05 1.91
C ASP A 174 -3.69 -19.46 0.42
N ASN A 175 -3.88 -18.49 -0.49
CA ASN A 175 -3.97 -18.70 -1.94
C ASN A 175 -3.05 -17.75 -2.72
N PRO A 176 -1.74 -18.04 -2.80
CA PRO A 176 -0.78 -17.21 -3.55
C PRO A 176 -1.02 -17.19 -5.07
N ARG A 177 -1.87 -18.09 -5.59
CA ARG A 177 -2.27 -18.16 -7.00
C ARG A 177 -3.59 -17.44 -7.29
N SER A 178 -4.14 -16.73 -6.29
CA SER A 178 -5.38 -15.99 -6.47
C SER A 178 -5.26 -14.96 -7.58
N LEU A 179 -6.25 -14.92 -8.48
CA LEU A 179 -6.33 -13.95 -9.57
C LEU A 179 -6.39 -12.51 -9.06
N TRP A 180 -6.78 -12.30 -7.79
CA TRP A 180 -6.78 -10.99 -7.15
C TRP A 180 -5.40 -10.36 -7.03
N PHE A 181 -4.35 -11.16 -6.77
CA PHE A 181 -2.98 -10.66 -6.77
C PHE A 181 -2.58 -10.15 -8.15
N GLU A 182 -2.89 -10.93 -9.20
CA GLU A 182 -2.59 -10.58 -10.58
C GLU A 182 -3.34 -9.32 -11.01
N LYS A 183 -4.66 -9.29 -10.81
CA LYS A 183 -5.53 -8.14 -11.14
C LYS A 183 -4.99 -6.86 -10.51
N MET A 184 -4.73 -6.91 -9.20
CA MET A 184 -4.32 -5.73 -8.46
C MET A 184 -2.92 -5.25 -8.79
N LEU A 185 -1.96 -6.17 -8.95
CA LEU A 185 -0.60 -5.81 -9.36
C LEU A 185 -0.62 -5.23 -10.79
N ASN A 186 -1.43 -5.78 -11.70
CA ASN A 186 -1.57 -5.26 -13.05
C ASN A 186 -2.13 -3.85 -13.08
N GLU A 187 -3.15 -3.54 -12.28
CA GLU A 187 -3.69 -2.19 -12.18
C GLU A 187 -2.63 -1.22 -11.62
N MET A 188 -1.98 -1.55 -10.50
CA MET A 188 -0.94 -0.68 -9.91
C MET A 188 0.19 -0.39 -10.89
N LEU A 189 0.70 -1.43 -11.56
CA LEU A 189 1.76 -1.29 -12.57
C LEU A 189 1.31 -0.42 -13.74
N SER A 190 0.06 -0.56 -14.21
CA SER A 190 -0.45 0.23 -15.33
C SER A 190 -0.46 1.74 -15.00
N HIS A 191 -0.75 2.11 -13.75
CA HIS A 191 -0.67 3.50 -13.32
C HIS A 191 0.76 4.00 -13.18
N LEU A 192 1.67 3.18 -12.66
CA LEU A 192 3.09 3.53 -12.52
C LEU A 192 3.77 3.68 -13.89
N GLU A 193 3.41 2.85 -14.87
CA GLU A 193 3.92 2.91 -16.24
C GLU A 193 3.43 4.14 -17.00
N ARG A 194 2.22 4.63 -16.70
CA ARG A 194 1.70 5.87 -17.30
C ARG A 194 2.40 7.12 -16.77
N GLN A 195 2.79 7.12 -15.49
CA GLN A 195 3.41 8.27 -14.83
C GLN A 195 4.66 7.88 -14.02
N PRO A 196 5.71 7.32 -14.65
CA PRO A 196 6.85 6.76 -13.93
C PRO A 196 7.72 7.82 -13.23
N ARG A 197 7.55 9.11 -13.59
CA ARG A 197 8.26 10.24 -12.98
C ARG A 197 7.55 10.80 -11.74
N ASN A 198 6.31 10.40 -11.46
CA ASN A 198 5.60 10.84 -10.27
C ASN A 198 6.27 10.26 -9.01
N LYS A 199 6.95 11.13 -8.26
CA LYS A 199 7.78 10.75 -7.11
C LYS A 199 6.93 10.15 -5.99
N GLU A 200 5.81 10.78 -5.66
CA GLU A 200 4.94 10.35 -4.56
C GLU A 200 4.34 8.98 -4.85
N ARG A 201 3.85 8.76 -6.07
CA ARG A 201 3.28 7.46 -6.48
C ARG A 201 4.29 6.33 -6.36
N ARG A 202 5.49 6.56 -6.88
CA ARG A 202 6.59 5.59 -6.85
C ARG A 202 7.01 5.27 -5.42
N ILE A 203 7.23 6.29 -4.58
CA ILE A 203 7.68 6.10 -3.20
C ILE A 203 6.64 5.31 -2.40
N ALA A 204 5.37 5.69 -2.51
CA ALA A 204 4.28 4.97 -1.85
C ALA A 204 4.26 3.49 -2.26
N TRP A 205 4.32 3.21 -3.56
CA TRP A 205 4.31 1.84 -4.07
C TRP A 205 5.53 1.04 -3.61
N LEU A 206 6.74 1.58 -3.73
CA LEU A 206 7.97 0.88 -3.32
C LEU A 206 8.00 0.59 -1.81
N LYS A 207 7.45 1.49 -0.97
CA LYS A 207 7.34 1.28 0.47
C LYS A 207 6.40 0.13 0.81
N LEU A 208 5.29 0.02 0.08
CA LEU A 208 4.16 -0.81 0.49
C LEU A 208 4.02 -2.12 -0.27
N ILE A 209 4.64 -2.31 -1.45
CA ILE A 209 4.37 -3.48 -2.31
C ILE A 209 4.93 -4.82 -1.80
N GLU A 210 5.89 -4.81 -0.90
CA GLU A 210 6.62 -6.02 -0.48
C GLU A 210 5.74 -7.19 0.01
N PRO A 211 4.67 -6.98 0.78
CA PRO A 211 3.79 -8.06 1.19
C PRO A 211 3.20 -8.82 0.00
N ILE A 212 2.78 -8.15 -1.07
CA ILE A 212 2.31 -8.81 -2.31
C ILE A 212 3.42 -9.67 -2.91
N PHE A 213 4.64 -9.14 -3.00
CA PHE A 213 5.78 -9.91 -3.51
C PHE A 213 6.02 -11.17 -2.68
N ASN A 214 6.05 -11.04 -1.34
CA ASN A 214 6.24 -12.19 -0.46
C ASN A 214 5.09 -13.21 -0.55
N SER A 215 3.85 -12.75 -0.72
CA SER A 215 2.70 -13.64 -0.89
C SER A 215 2.76 -14.45 -2.19
N ILE A 216 3.04 -13.82 -3.34
CA ILE A 216 3.03 -14.54 -4.63
C ILE A 216 4.37 -15.22 -4.95
N GLY A 217 5.46 -14.82 -4.30
CA GLY A 217 6.77 -15.45 -4.37
C GLY A 217 7.32 -15.59 -5.80
N LEU A 218 7.50 -16.83 -6.26
CA LEU A 218 8.05 -17.13 -7.58
C LEU A 218 7.18 -16.58 -8.74
N LEU A 219 5.87 -16.40 -8.52
CA LEU A 219 4.94 -15.92 -9.54
C LEU A 219 5.24 -14.48 -9.99
N ILE A 220 6.04 -13.72 -9.23
CA ILE A 220 6.58 -12.41 -9.65
C ILE A 220 7.25 -12.49 -11.02
N LEU A 221 7.83 -13.65 -11.40
CA LEU A 221 8.45 -13.86 -12.72
C LEU A 221 7.55 -13.43 -13.88
N ALA A 222 6.22 -13.60 -13.76
CA ALA A 222 5.27 -13.17 -14.78
C ALA A 222 5.23 -11.65 -14.98
N HIS A 223 5.55 -10.88 -13.93
CA HIS A 223 5.50 -9.42 -13.92
C HIS A 223 6.88 -8.77 -14.09
N ILE A 224 7.97 -9.54 -14.11
CA ILE A 224 9.34 -9.03 -14.21
C ILE A 224 9.54 -8.12 -15.43
N ARG A 225 8.89 -8.40 -16.56
CA ARG A 225 8.97 -7.58 -17.78
C ARG A 225 8.39 -6.17 -17.63
N ARG A 226 7.50 -5.97 -16.64
CA ARG A 226 6.88 -4.68 -16.31
C ARG A 226 7.61 -3.99 -15.15
N ILE A 227 7.98 -4.78 -14.14
CA ILE A 227 8.65 -4.29 -12.92
C ILE A 227 10.07 -3.79 -13.20
N PHE A 228 10.88 -4.56 -13.94
CA PHE A 228 12.30 -4.21 -14.13
C PHE A 228 12.52 -2.91 -14.92
N PRO A 229 11.78 -2.61 -16.01
CA PRO A 229 11.88 -1.32 -16.67
C PRO A 229 11.66 -0.13 -15.71
N LEU A 230 10.67 -0.22 -14.82
CA LEU A 230 10.43 0.80 -13.79
C LEU A 230 11.62 0.88 -12.82
N PHE A 231 12.13 -0.25 -12.34
CA PHE A 231 13.32 -0.26 -11.47
C PHE A 231 14.55 0.35 -12.13
N PHE A 232 14.84 0.01 -13.38
CA PHE A 232 15.96 0.61 -14.12
C PHE A 232 15.80 2.12 -14.23
N GLN A 233 14.61 2.59 -14.58
CA GLN A 233 14.35 4.03 -14.63
C GLN A 233 14.52 4.70 -13.26
N TRP A 234 14.06 4.04 -12.19
CA TRP A 234 14.03 4.61 -10.85
C TRP A 234 15.36 4.48 -10.09
N MET A 235 16.29 3.62 -10.51
CA MET A 235 17.63 3.54 -9.92
C MET A 235 18.47 4.80 -10.20
N HIS A 236 18.16 5.54 -11.26
CA HIS A 236 18.95 6.70 -11.70
C HIS A 236 18.23 8.05 -11.52
N VAL A 237 17.21 8.11 -10.65
CA VAL A 237 16.56 9.38 -10.29
C VAL A 237 17.41 10.18 -9.30
N ASP A 238 17.07 11.45 -9.09
CA ASP A 238 17.89 12.32 -8.25
C ASP A 238 17.71 12.12 -6.73
N ASP A 239 16.65 11.45 -6.30
CA ASP A 239 16.32 11.30 -4.89
C ASP A 239 16.81 9.96 -4.30
N ASP A 240 17.66 10.06 -3.27
CA ASP A 240 18.25 8.92 -2.57
C ASP A 240 17.19 7.97 -1.97
N GLU A 241 16.04 8.50 -1.53
CA GLU A 241 14.95 7.69 -0.97
C GLU A 241 14.40 6.68 -1.98
N THR A 242 14.11 7.12 -3.21
CA THR A 242 13.70 6.21 -4.28
C THR A 242 14.77 5.16 -4.53
N ILE A 243 16.03 5.56 -4.70
CA ILE A 243 17.12 4.63 -5.04
C ILE A 243 17.20 3.51 -3.99
N LEU A 244 17.23 3.87 -2.71
CA LEU A 244 17.28 2.92 -1.61
C LEU A 244 16.05 1.99 -1.59
N LEU A 245 14.87 2.53 -1.84
CA LEU A 245 13.65 1.73 -1.92
C LEU A 245 13.68 0.76 -3.12
N VAL A 246 14.16 1.20 -4.29
CA VAL A 246 14.30 0.35 -5.48
C VAL A 246 15.29 -0.78 -5.20
N LEU A 247 16.47 -0.49 -4.65
CA LEU A 247 17.47 -1.51 -4.31
C LEU A 247 16.88 -2.58 -3.38
N LYS A 248 16.14 -2.17 -2.34
CA LYS A 248 15.42 -3.10 -1.45
C LYS A 248 14.41 -3.97 -2.21
N ARG A 249 13.62 -3.39 -3.11
CA ARG A 249 12.63 -4.16 -3.88
C ARG A 249 13.27 -5.08 -4.91
N VAL A 250 14.36 -4.67 -5.55
CA VAL A 250 15.16 -5.53 -6.43
C VAL A 250 15.71 -6.71 -5.63
N GLN A 251 16.27 -6.46 -4.44
CA GLN A 251 16.74 -7.54 -3.56
C GLN A 251 15.62 -8.51 -3.19
N THR A 252 14.42 -8.02 -2.84
CA THR A 252 13.25 -8.87 -2.60
C THR A 252 12.92 -9.73 -3.83
N VAL A 253 12.87 -9.14 -5.03
CA VAL A 253 12.56 -9.87 -6.26
C VAL A 253 13.65 -10.90 -6.60
N VAL A 254 14.93 -10.57 -6.48
CA VAL A 254 16.05 -11.49 -6.70
C VAL A 254 15.98 -12.65 -5.71
N ARG A 255 15.77 -12.37 -4.42
CA ARG A 255 15.64 -13.38 -3.36
C ARG A 255 14.50 -14.37 -3.63
N LEU A 256 13.33 -13.86 -4.03
CA LEU A 256 12.13 -14.68 -4.23
C LEU A 256 12.19 -15.50 -5.53
N THR A 257 12.77 -14.93 -6.59
CA THR A 257 12.70 -15.52 -7.93
C THR A 257 13.99 -16.21 -8.37
N TRP A 258 15.11 -15.94 -7.68
CA TRP A 258 16.47 -16.32 -8.11
C TRP A 258 16.77 -15.90 -9.56
N LEU A 259 16.02 -14.90 -10.06
CA LEU A 259 16.06 -14.44 -11.45
C LEU A 259 15.96 -15.58 -12.48
N ARG A 260 15.19 -16.65 -12.18
CA ARG A 260 15.04 -17.78 -13.11
C ARG A 260 14.45 -17.31 -14.44
N HIS A 261 15.07 -17.74 -15.55
CA HIS A 261 14.62 -17.44 -16.93
C HIS A 261 14.43 -15.95 -17.27
N THR A 262 15.11 -15.03 -16.56
CA THR A 262 15.03 -13.59 -16.88
C THR A 262 16.11 -13.15 -17.87
N PRO A 263 15.78 -12.28 -18.84
CA PRO A 263 16.78 -11.64 -19.71
C PRO A 263 17.53 -10.49 -19.00
N TYR A 264 17.11 -10.09 -17.80
CA TYR A 264 17.59 -8.86 -17.16
C TYR A 264 18.85 -9.00 -16.31
N VAL A 265 19.48 -10.19 -16.23
CA VAL A 265 20.66 -10.40 -15.36
C VAL A 265 21.81 -9.46 -15.74
N GLU A 266 22.20 -9.45 -17.02
CA GLU A 266 23.31 -8.64 -17.49
C GLU A 266 23.00 -7.14 -17.35
N ARG A 267 21.81 -6.74 -17.79
CA ARG A 267 21.38 -5.34 -17.65
C ARG A 267 21.35 -4.89 -16.19
N LEU A 268 20.83 -5.71 -15.27
CA LEU A 268 20.82 -5.37 -13.86
C LEU A 268 22.24 -5.17 -13.32
N LEU A 269 23.19 -6.03 -13.69
CA LEU A 269 24.58 -5.87 -13.30
C LEU A 269 25.13 -4.52 -13.81
N ASP A 270 24.90 -4.19 -15.07
CA ASP A 270 25.38 -2.94 -15.67
C ASP A 270 24.80 -1.70 -14.97
N GLU A 271 23.49 -1.68 -14.73
CA GLU A 271 22.80 -0.56 -14.08
C GLU A 271 23.28 -0.41 -12.61
N LEU A 272 23.54 -1.52 -11.91
CA LEU A 272 24.13 -1.50 -10.56
C LEU A 272 25.56 -0.95 -10.54
N VAL A 273 26.38 -1.29 -11.54
CA VAL A 273 27.75 -0.76 -11.69
C VAL A 273 27.71 0.74 -11.95
N VAL A 274 26.83 1.20 -12.84
CA VAL A 274 26.63 2.63 -13.11
C VAL A 274 26.20 3.35 -11.82
N LEU A 275 25.18 2.83 -11.13
CA LEU A 275 24.69 3.41 -9.89
C LEU A 275 25.76 3.45 -8.79
N PHE A 276 26.63 2.44 -8.71
CA PHE A 276 27.73 2.40 -7.73
C PHE A 276 28.71 3.58 -7.92
N LYS A 277 28.98 3.93 -9.18
CA LYS A 277 29.81 5.08 -9.55
C LYS A 277 29.08 6.39 -9.25
N GLU A 278 27.82 6.51 -9.68
CA GLU A 278 26.97 7.69 -9.44
C GLU A 278 26.79 7.98 -7.94
N ALA A 279 26.74 6.93 -7.12
CA ALA A 279 26.64 7.04 -5.66
C ALA A 279 27.75 7.89 -5.04
N ALA A 280 28.89 8.10 -5.73
CA ALA A 280 29.97 8.97 -5.26
C ALA A 280 29.50 10.40 -4.94
N LEU A 281 28.47 10.89 -5.65
CA LEU A 281 27.94 12.25 -5.53
C LEU A 281 26.66 12.33 -4.66
N ARG A 282 26.17 11.19 -4.16
CA ARG A 282 24.91 11.10 -3.40
C ARG A 282 25.11 11.31 -1.90
N LYS A 283 24.07 11.74 -1.18
CA LYS A 283 24.15 11.93 0.28
C LYS A 283 24.16 10.57 1.00
N ALA A 284 23.34 9.63 0.53
CA ALA A 284 23.26 8.26 1.05
C ALA A 284 24.30 7.31 0.43
N ARG A 285 25.44 7.83 -0.04
CA ARG A 285 26.51 7.10 -0.76
C ARG A 285 26.83 5.74 -0.16
N GLU A 286 27.18 5.68 1.12
CA GLU A 286 27.68 4.46 1.76
C GLU A 286 26.58 3.40 1.92
N THR A 287 25.35 3.83 2.17
CA THR A 287 24.18 2.92 2.23
C THR A 287 23.87 2.36 0.85
N ILE A 288 23.82 3.21 -0.19
CA ILE A 288 23.57 2.80 -1.58
C ILE A 288 24.64 1.80 -2.03
N ARG A 289 25.92 2.09 -1.77
CA ARG A 289 27.03 1.19 -2.16
C ARG A 289 27.01 -0.14 -1.43
N THR A 290 26.65 -0.13 -0.15
CA THR A 290 26.46 -1.36 0.64
C THR A 290 25.32 -2.22 0.06
N ASP A 291 24.17 -1.61 -0.25
CA ASP A 291 23.01 -2.31 -0.81
C ASP A 291 23.33 -2.90 -2.20
N ILE A 292 24.02 -2.14 -3.06
CA ILE A 292 24.50 -2.62 -4.36
C ILE A 292 25.45 -3.80 -4.20
N ARG A 293 26.42 -3.70 -3.27
CA ARG A 293 27.35 -4.81 -3.00
C ARG A 293 26.61 -6.07 -2.59
N ASN A 294 25.69 -5.97 -1.64
CA ASN A 294 24.89 -7.11 -1.18
C ASN A 294 24.09 -7.74 -2.32
N LEU A 295 23.53 -6.90 -3.19
CA LEU A 295 22.79 -7.36 -4.35
C LEU A 295 23.69 -8.06 -5.38
N LEU A 296 24.89 -7.55 -5.64
CA LEU A 296 25.86 -8.19 -6.54
C LEU A 296 26.34 -9.55 -6.00
N ILE A 297 26.58 -9.67 -4.68
CA ILE A 297 26.89 -10.95 -4.04
C ILE A 297 25.73 -11.94 -4.26
N MET A 298 24.48 -11.50 -4.05
CA MET A 298 23.30 -12.34 -4.29
C MET A 298 23.20 -12.76 -5.77
N LEU A 299 23.45 -11.85 -6.72
CA LEU A 299 23.45 -12.17 -8.14
C LEU A 299 24.53 -13.19 -8.51
N GLN A 300 25.73 -13.05 -7.96
CA GLN A 300 26.80 -14.01 -8.13
C GLN A 300 26.40 -15.40 -7.63
N GLN A 301 25.81 -15.48 -6.44
CA GLN A 301 25.29 -16.74 -5.88
C GLN A 301 24.17 -17.35 -6.73
N CYS A 302 23.27 -16.53 -7.28
CA CYS A 302 22.16 -17.02 -8.10
C CYS A 302 22.56 -17.44 -9.52
N LYS A 303 23.61 -16.85 -10.11
CA LYS A 303 23.90 -16.94 -11.54
C LYS A 303 25.29 -17.46 -11.90
N GLY A 304 26.21 -17.58 -10.94
CA GLY A 304 27.52 -18.19 -11.12
C GLY A 304 28.21 -17.72 -12.40
N LEU A 305 28.50 -18.66 -13.31
CA LEU A 305 29.20 -18.37 -14.57
C LEU A 305 28.53 -17.30 -15.45
N GLN A 306 27.20 -17.16 -15.42
CA GLN A 306 26.52 -16.11 -16.18
C GLN A 306 26.84 -14.72 -15.61
N PHE A 307 26.91 -14.61 -14.27
CA PHE A 307 27.36 -13.39 -13.61
C PHE A 307 28.81 -13.09 -13.96
N GLU A 308 29.70 -14.08 -13.88
CA GLU A 308 31.13 -13.91 -14.16
C GLU A 308 31.39 -13.37 -15.57
N ARG A 309 30.73 -13.94 -16.58
CA ARG A 309 30.86 -13.45 -17.96
C ARG A 309 30.42 -12.00 -18.12
N ALA A 310 29.32 -11.62 -17.47
CA ALA A 310 28.82 -10.25 -17.50
C ALA A 310 29.69 -9.29 -16.67
N TRP A 311 30.30 -9.77 -15.58
CA TRP A 311 31.20 -9.00 -14.71
C TRP A 311 32.56 -8.74 -15.35
N ASN A 312 33.07 -9.67 -16.17
CA ASN A 312 34.41 -9.58 -16.78
C ASN A 312 34.65 -8.26 -17.53
N LYS A 313 33.64 -7.67 -18.16
CA LYS A 313 33.77 -6.39 -18.88
C LYS A 313 34.05 -5.18 -17.97
N HIS A 314 33.87 -5.35 -16.65
CA HIS A 314 34.06 -4.30 -15.65
C HIS A 314 35.30 -4.51 -14.76
N GLN A 315 36.05 -5.60 -14.96
CA GLN A 315 37.19 -5.96 -14.09
C GLN A 315 38.34 -4.95 -14.10
N ASP A 316 38.55 -4.28 -15.24
CA ASP A 316 39.64 -3.32 -15.41
C ASP A 316 39.27 -1.89 -14.96
N ASP A 317 38.06 -1.68 -14.43
CA ASP A 317 37.63 -0.35 -13.98
C ASP A 317 38.22 0.01 -12.61
N PRO A 318 39.07 1.06 -12.51
CA PRO A 318 39.72 1.44 -11.26
C PRO A 318 38.71 1.93 -10.20
N ASN A 319 37.52 2.39 -10.60
CA ASN A 319 36.50 2.82 -9.64
C ASN A 319 35.78 1.65 -8.97
N LEU A 320 36.01 0.42 -9.46
CA LEU A 320 35.37 -0.80 -8.97
C LEU A 320 36.33 -1.73 -8.22
N THR A 321 37.60 -1.36 -8.02
CA THR A 321 38.60 -2.24 -7.39
C THR A 321 38.16 -2.73 -6.01
N SER A 322 37.61 -1.84 -5.17
CA SER A 322 37.08 -2.23 -3.86
C SER A 322 35.89 -3.19 -3.96
N LEU A 323 35.05 -3.03 -4.99
CA LEU A 323 33.90 -3.88 -5.22
C LEU A 323 34.33 -5.26 -5.73
N ALA A 324 35.29 -5.30 -6.65
CA ALA A 324 35.87 -6.54 -7.18
C ALA A 324 36.54 -7.39 -6.08
N CYS A 325 37.35 -6.79 -5.20
CA CYS A 325 37.96 -7.50 -4.07
C CYS A 325 36.91 -8.12 -3.12
N ASN A 326 35.78 -7.44 -2.93
CA ASN A 326 34.72 -7.95 -2.07
C ASN A 326 33.94 -9.10 -2.72
N LEU A 327 33.74 -9.05 -4.04
CA LEU A 327 33.08 -10.11 -4.81
C LEU A 327 33.97 -11.35 -5.00
N SER A 328 35.30 -11.20 -4.95
CA SER A 328 36.21 -12.34 -4.89
C SER A 328 36.20 -12.99 -3.51
N ALA A 329 36.18 -12.19 -2.44
CA ALA A 329 36.15 -12.70 -1.06
C ALA A 329 34.85 -13.45 -0.73
N SER A 330 33.72 -13.12 -1.37
CA SER A 330 32.46 -13.86 -1.18
C SER A 330 32.41 -15.22 -1.88
N ARG A 331 33.45 -15.61 -2.62
CA ARG A 331 33.55 -16.93 -3.28
C ARG A 331 34.21 -17.99 -2.40
N GLU A 332 34.97 -17.57 -1.39
CA GLU A 332 35.66 -18.43 -0.41
C GLU A 332 34.73 -18.80 0.75
#